data_AF-A0AAD3NK51-F1
#
_entry.id   AF-A0AAD3NK51-F1
#
_cell.length_a   1.000
_cell.length_b   1.000
_cell.length_c   1.000
_cell.angle_alpha   90.00
_cell.angle_beta   90.00
_cell.angle_gamma   90.00
#
_symmetry.space_group_name_H-M   'P 1'
#
loop_
_entity.id
_entity.type
_entity.pdbx_description
1 polymer ?
#
loop_
_entity_poly.entity_id
_entity_poly.type
_entity_poly.pdbx_seq_one_letter_code
_entity_poly.pdbx_strand_id
1 'polypeptide(L)'
;MLNNVQRLFSHHMIQTFGCDYSTSGITLEALQTKLRDFLERRTADGPRHDTYLIFYSGHTHKGTGAWALAGGESLHLAQLLELWKEKNAGHCSRLILVLDTENSLPWVKEVRRVDGIYIAVQGAELSTTRVDPEAGDIPLLGDFTSEWVEFNCNPDSDTQWSEKGRTVTAIYSVSKRWSDYTLHLPTGSDVAKHWKTHFPKATYPMVHLSNWCCGLNLFWLCSVCLRCFRRCKLAWFPPAVLDTGQGIKLVHS
;
A
#
# COMPACT_ATOMS: atom_id res chain seq x y z
N MET A 1 -11.66 -10.50 11.98
CA MET A 1 -11.11 -9.78 10.80
C MET A 1 -11.37 -8.27 10.84
N LEU A 2 -12.62 -7.78 10.76
CA LEU A 2 -12.90 -6.32 10.71
C LEU A 2 -12.26 -5.53 11.87
N ASN A 3 -12.39 -6.02 13.10
CA ASN A 3 -11.79 -5.39 14.28
C ASN A 3 -10.25 -5.27 14.17
N ASN A 4 -9.59 -6.26 13.55
CA ASN A 4 -8.14 -6.23 13.35
C ASN A 4 -7.77 -5.13 12.34
N VAL A 5 -8.51 -5.04 11.23
CA VAL A 5 -8.28 -3.98 10.23
C VAL A 5 -8.57 -2.59 10.82
N GLN A 6 -9.61 -2.45 11.63
CA GLN A 6 -9.91 -1.19 12.33
C GLN A 6 -8.82 -0.84 13.36
N ARG A 7 -8.27 -1.82 14.07
CA ARG A 7 -7.12 -1.65 14.97
C ARG A 7 -5.91 -1.13 14.21
N LEU A 8 -5.58 -1.74 13.07
CA LEU A 8 -4.50 -1.28 12.20
C LEU A 8 -4.72 0.16 11.74
N PHE A 9 -5.92 0.47 11.27
CA PHE A 9 -6.24 1.81 10.76
C PHE A 9 -6.14 2.85 11.88
N SER A 10 -6.62 2.52 13.07
CA SER A 10 -6.51 3.41 14.24
C SER A 10 -5.05 3.59 14.68
N HIS A 11 -4.27 2.51 14.72
CA HIS A 11 -2.87 2.52 15.14
C HIS A 11 -2.00 3.37 14.21
N HIS A 12 -2.22 3.29 12.90
CA HIS A 12 -1.47 4.04 11.89
C HIS A 12 -2.15 5.35 11.46
N MET A 13 -3.16 5.82 12.19
CA MET A 13 -3.90 7.06 11.92
C MET A 13 -4.45 7.14 10.48
N ILE A 14 -4.91 6.01 9.94
CA ILE A 14 -5.45 5.89 8.59
C ILE A 14 -6.90 6.34 8.61
N GLN A 15 -7.21 7.36 7.79
CA GLN A 15 -8.58 7.81 7.60
C GLN A 15 -9.40 6.74 6.87
N THR A 16 -10.45 6.23 7.51
CA THR A 16 -11.35 5.25 6.92
C THR A 16 -12.38 5.93 6.03
N PHE A 17 -12.42 5.55 4.75
CA PHE A 17 -13.41 6.08 3.80
C PHE A 17 -14.73 5.30 3.81
N GLY A 18 -14.64 3.97 3.86
CA GLY A 18 -15.81 3.11 3.90
C GLY A 18 -15.43 1.65 4.02
N CYS A 19 -16.40 0.84 4.43
CA CYS A 19 -16.28 -0.61 4.55
C CYS A 19 -17.59 -1.20 4.02
N ASP A 20 -17.48 -2.12 3.06
CA ASP A 20 -18.65 -2.88 2.61
C ASP A 20 -18.54 -4.29 3.18
N TYR A 21 -19.61 -4.71 3.86
CA TYR A 21 -19.80 -6.08 4.27
C TYR A 21 -21.10 -6.56 3.64
N SER A 22 -21.00 -7.48 2.69
CA SER A 22 -22.17 -7.99 1.97
C SER A 22 -22.12 -9.50 1.90
N THR A 23 -23.15 -10.14 2.44
CA THR A 23 -23.36 -11.59 2.33
C THR A 23 -23.90 -11.97 0.95
N SER A 24 -24.59 -11.06 0.26
CA SER A 24 -25.09 -11.24 -1.11
C SER A 24 -24.07 -10.84 -2.19
N GLY A 25 -22.87 -10.40 -1.78
CA GLY A 25 -21.85 -9.86 -2.69
C GLY A 25 -22.10 -8.40 -3.10
N ILE A 26 -21.16 -7.85 -3.87
CA ILE A 26 -21.19 -6.48 -4.40
C ILE A 26 -21.13 -6.58 -5.93
N THR A 27 -21.92 -5.81 -6.66
CA THR A 27 -21.89 -5.81 -8.14
C THR A 27 -20.65 -5.08 -8.65
N LEU A 28 -20.23 -5.35 -9.90
CA LEU A 28 -19.08 -4.66 -10.48
C LEU A 28 -19.32 -3.15 -10.58
N GLU A 29 -20.52 -2.74 -10.97
CA GLU A 29 -20.90 -1.33 -11.09
C GLU A 29 -20.79 -0.58 -9.75
N ALA A 30 -21.33 -1.15 -8.67
CA ALA A 30 -21.28 -0.53 -7.35
C ALA A 30 -19.83 -0.41 -6.84
N LEU A 31 -19.03 -1.47 -7.03
CA LEU A 31 -17.63 -1.46 -6.65
C LEU A 31 -16.82 -0.43 -7.46
N GLN A 32 -17.02 -0.37 -8.78
CA GLN A 32 -16.31 0.59 -9.64
C GLN A 32 -16.68 2.04 -9.29
N THR A 33 -17.95 2.31 -9.01
CA THR A 33 -18.41 3.64 -8.57
C THR A 33 -17.71 4.03 -7.27
N LYS A 34 -17.71 3.14 -6.27
CA LYS A 34 -17.06 3.40 -4.99
C LYS A 34 -15.54 3.57 -5.12
N LEU A 35 -14.89 2.77 -5.96
CA LEU A 35 -13.46 2.90 -6.23
C LEU A 35 -13.13 4.23 -6.90
N ARG A 36 -13.95 4.68 -7.87
CA ARG A 36 -13.79 6.01 -8.50
C ARG A 36 -13.86 7.11 -7.44
N ASP A 37 -14.90 7.09 -6.61
CA ASP A 37 -15.09 8.09 -5.55
C ASP A 37 -13.94 8.08 -4.54
N PHE A 38 -13.49 6.89 -4.12
CA PHE A 38 -12.39 6.73 -3.17
C PHE A 38 -11.08 7.28 -3.74
N LEU A 39 -10.74 6.93 -4.98
CA LEU A 39 -9.46 7.29 -5.60
C LEU A 39 -9.36 8.78 -5.96
N GLU A 40 -10.46 9.54 -5.89
CA GLU A 40 -10.48 10.99 -6.07
C GLU A 40 -10.44 11.77 -4.73
N ARG A 41 -10.53 11.08 -3.59
CA ARG A 41 -10.59 11.73 -2.27
C ARG A 41 -9.36 12.57 -1.98
N ARG A 42 -9.59 13.66 -1.25
CA ARG A 42 -8.58 14.61 -0.78
C ARG A 42 -8.75 14.81 0.72
N THR A 43 -7.68 15.26 1.35
CA THR A 43 -7.72 15.72 2.74
C THR A 43 -8.65 16.93 2.88
N ALA A 44 -9.13 17.19 4.10
CA ALA A 44 -10.03 18.31 4.39
C ALA A 44 -9.45 19.67 3.96
N ASP A 45 -8.12 19.82 4.04
CA ASP A 45 -7.41 21.06 3.69
C ASP A 45 -7.15 21.21 2.18
N GLY A 46 -7.60 20.25 1.36
CA GLY A 46 -7.53 20.30 -0.10
C GLY A 46 -6.46 19.44 -0.80
N PRO A 47 -5.28 19.12 -0.24
CA PRO A 47 -4.33 18.26 -0.95
C PRO A 47 -4.82 16.82 -1.03
N ARG A 48 -4.39 16.12 -2.08
CA ARG A 48 -4.64 14.69 -2.28
C ARG A 48 -3.91 13.88 -1.22
N HIS A 49 -4.46 12.71 -0.85
CA HIS A 49 -3.75 11.80 0.05
C HIS A 49 -2.47 11.28 -0.59
N ASP A 50 -1.40 11.20 0.19
CA ASP A 50 -0.13 10.64 -0.26
C ASP A 50 -0.22 9.14 -0.55
N THR A 51 -1.00 8.42 0.26
CA THR A 51 -1.16 6.97 0.21
C THR A 51 -2.64 6.60 0.29
N TYR A 52 -3.08 5.74 -0.62
CA TYR A 52 -4.38 5.10 -0.60
C TYR A 52 -4.18 3.63 -0.25
N LEU A 53 -4.99 3.11 0.67
CA LEU A 53 -4.94 1.71 1.08
C LEU A 53 -6.31 1.06 0.80
N ILE A 54 -6.28 -0.06 0.07
CA ILE A 54 -7.46 -0.89 -0.15
C ILE A 54 -7.19 -2.24 0.49
N PHE A 55 -8.05 -2.62 1.44
CA PHE A 55 -8.07 -3.94 2.02
C PHE A 55 -9.19 -4.75 1.35
N TYR A 56 -8.88 -5.94 0.86
CA TYR A 56 -9.87 -6.86 0.32
C TYR A 56 -9.69 -8.25 0.94
N SER A 57 -10.81 -8.81 1.38
CA SER A 57 -10.91 -10.21 1.78
C SER A 57 -12.22 -10.76 1.24
N GLY A 58 -12.13 -11.91 0.58
CA GLY A 58 -13.26 -12.51 -0.12
C GLY A 58 -12.84 -13.51 -1.17
N HIS A 59 -13.83 -13.99 -1.92
CA HIS A 59 -13.65 -15.01 -2.95
C HIS A 59 -12.90 -14.45 -4.15
N THR A 60 -11.98 -15.26 -4.68
CA THR A 60 -11.15 -14.90 -5.83
C THR A 60 -11.12 -16.03 -6.84
N HIS A 61 -11.02 -15.70 -8.13
CA HIS A 61 -10.91 -16.70 -9.18
C HIS A 61 -9.51 -17.32 -9.20
N LYS A 62 -9.46 -18.64 -9.20
CA LYS A 62 -8.22 -19.42 -9.29
C LYS A 62 -7.45 -19.07 -10.56
N GLY A 63 -6.14 -18.89 -10.42
CA GLY A 63 -5.23 -18.59 -11.54
C GLY A 63 -5.12 -17.10 -11.90
N THR A 64 -6.19 -16.31 -11.74
CA THR A 64 -6.17 -14.85 -12.04
C THR A 64 -6.11 -13.98 -10.79
N GLY A 65 -6.61 -14.47 -9.66
CA GLY A 65 -6.77 -13.67 -8.44
C GLY A 65 -7.86 -12.59 -8.56
N ALA A 66 -8.64 -12.59 -9.64
CA ALA A 66 -9.71 -11.62 -9.84
C ALA A 66 -10.76 -11.74 -8.74
N TRP A 67 -11.23 -10.62 -8.21
CA TRP A 67 -12.22 -10.60 -7.14
C TRP A 67 -13.56 -11.08 -7.70
N ALA A 68 -14.15 -12.08 -7.07
CA ALA A 68 -15.46 -12.58 -7.45
C ALA A 68 -16.54 -11.64 -6.89
N LEU A 69 -17.44 -11.20 -7.76
CA LEU A 69 -18.48 -10.23 -7.46
C LEU A 69 -19.88 -10.84 -7.65
N ALA A 70 -20.90 -10.13 -7.17
CA ALA A 70 -22.28 -10.53 -7.37
C ALA A 70 -22.62 -10.58 -8.86
N GLY A 71 -23.53 -11.48 -9.26
CA GLY A 71 -23.92 -11.64 -10.66
C GLY A 71 -22.91 -12.40 -11.53
N GLY A 72 -21.88 -13.02 -10.95
CA GLY A 72 -20.86 -13.75 -11.69
C GLY A 72 -19.84 -12.84 -12.39
N GLU A 73 -19.85 -11.55 -12.08
CA GLU A 73 -18.86 -10.60 -12.54
C GLU A 73 -17.55 -10.72 -11.75
N SER A 74 -16.48 -10.13 -12.27
CA SER A 74 -15.19 -10.11 -11.57
C SER A 74 -14.41 -8.82 -11.81
N LEU A 75 -13.71 -8.34 -10.78
CA LEU A 75 -12.75 -7.24 -10.92
C LEU A 75 -11.35 -7.81 -11.14
N HIS A 76 -10.75 -7.49 -12.28
CA HIS A 76 -9.36 -7.81 -12.59
C HIS A 76 -8.41 -6.72 -12.11
N LEU A 77 -7.16 -7.11 -11.79
CA LEU A 77 -6.10 -6.16 -11.42
C LEU A 77 -5.92 -5.08 -12.48
N ALA A 78 -5.90 -5.46 -13.77
CA ALA A 78 -5.76 -4.51 -14.87
C ALA A 78 -6.81 -3.39 -14.84
N GLN A 79 -8.07 -3.70 -14.53
CA GLN A 79 -9.15 -2.70 -14.42
C GLN A 79 -8.88 -1.71 -13.27
N LEU A 80 -8.44 -2.22 -12.12
CA LEU A 80 -8.07 -1.39 -10.98
C LEU A 80 -6.84 -0.52 -11.27
N LEU A 81 -5.85 -1.07 -11.97
CA LEU A 81 -4.63 -0.33 -12.35
C LEU A 81 -4.92 0.78 -13.35
N GLU A 82 -5.76 0.54 -14.36
CA GLU A 82 -6.17 1.58 -15.31
C GLU A 82 -6.96 2.68 -14.60
N LEU A 83 -7.88 2.32 -13.72
CA LEU A 83 -8.60 3.30 -12.91
C LEU A 83 -7.64 4.10 -12.02
N TRP A 84 -6.66 3.46 -11.39
CA TRP A 84 -5.67 4.16 -10.57
C TRP A 84 -4.80 5.09 -11.41
N LYS A 85 -4.34 4.67 -12.59
CA LYS A 85 -3.58 5.55 -13.52
C LYS A 85 -4.40 6.75 -13.94
N GLU A 86 -5.68 6.55 -14.28
CA GLU A 86 -6.62 7.62 -14.64
C GLU A 86 -6.75 8.62 -13.50
N LYS A 87 -7.10 8.15 -12.29
CA LYS A 87 -7.38 9.04 -11.16
C LYS A 87 -6.13 9.67 -10.58
N ASN A 88 -4.99 9.00 -10.62
CA ASN A 88 -3.72 9.50 -10.11
C ASN A 88 -2.89 10.27 -11.15
N ALA A 89 -3.43 10.52 -12.35
CA ALA A 89 -2.73 11.28 -13.39
C ALA A 89 -2.36 12.69 -12.89
N GLY A 90 -1.10 13.09 -13.07
CA GLY A 90 -0.60 14.38 -12.59
C GLY A 90 -0.37 14.46 -11.08
N HIS A 91 -0.59 13.36 -10.34
CA HIS A 91 -0.36 13.27 -8.91
C HIS A 91 0.76 12.25 -8.61
N CYS A 92 1.40 12.41 -7.46
CA CYS A 92 2.45 11.51 -6.99
C CYS A 92 1.98 10.61 -5.84
N SER A 93 0.67 10.37 -5.69
CA SER A 93 0.17 9.45 -4.67
C SER A 93 0.54 8.00 -5.01
N ARG A 94 0.49 7.12 -4.00
CA ARG A 94 0.69 5.67 -4.16
C ARG A 94 -0.51 4.87 -3.68
N LEU A 95 -0.63 3.65 -4.18
CA LEU A 95 -1.68 2.71 -3.83
C LEU A 95 -1.08 1.48 -3.14
N ILE A 96 -1.68 1.03 -2.04
CA ILE A 96 -1.32 -0.20 -1.35
C ILE A 96 -2.56 -1.09 -1.34
N LEU A 97 -2.42 -2.30 -1.87
CA LEU A 97 -3.45 -3.33 -1.81
C LEU A 97 -3.04 -4.36 -0.75
N VAL A 98 -3.94 -4.67 0.17
CA VAL A 98 -3.76 -5.75 1.15
C VAL A 98 -4.83 -6.79 0.87
N LEU A 99 -4.40 -8.00 0.52
CA LEU A 99 -5.25 -9.09 0.06
C LEU A 99 -5.18 -10.26 1.04
N ASP A 100 -6.25 -10.45 1.80
CA ASP A 100 -6.46 -11.69 2.57
C ASP A 100 -7.42 -12.59 1.78
N THR A 101 -6.84 -13.26 0.78
CA THR A 101 -7.56 -14.07 -0.21
C THR A 101 -6.74 -15.30 -0.57
N GLU A 102 -7.40 -16.41 -0.89
CA GLU A 102 -6.73 -17.67 -1.28
C GLU A 102 -5.84 -17.54 -2.53
N ASN A 103 -6.20 -16.69 -3.49
CA ASN A 103 -5.52 -16.58 -4.79
C ASN A 103 -4.86 -15.21 -4.99
N SER A 104 -4.11 -14.71 -4.00
CA SER A 104 -3.44 -13.40 -4.06
C SER A 104 -2.18 -13.37 -4.95
N LEU A 105 -1.50 -14.51 -5.10
CA LEU A 105 -0.20 -14.64 -5.79
C LEU A 105 -0.15 -14.10 -7.24
N PRO A 106 -1.18 -14.28 -8.09
CA PRO A 106 -1.18 -13.71 -9.44
C PRO A 106 -1.04 -12.18 -9.43
N TRP A 107 -1.76 -11.48 -8.54
CA TRP A 107 -1.69 -10.02 -8.44
C TRP A 107 -0.33 -9.56 -7.92
N VAL A 108 0.21 -10.26 -6.92
CA VAL A 108 1.57 -10.02 -6.41
C VAL A 108 2.61 -10.14 -7.53
N LYS A 109 2.53 -11.18 -8.38
CA LYS A 109 3.46 -11.38 -9.51
C LYS A 109 3.31 -10.31 -10.59
N GLU A 110 2.08 -9.91 -10.89
CA GLU A 110 1.80 -8.94 -11.96
C GLU A 110 2.27 -7.53 -11.57
N VAL A 111 2.09 -7.12 -10.30
CA VAL A 111 2.49 -5.79 -9.84
C VAL A 111 3.98 -5.51 -9.99
N ARG A 112 4.85 -6.52 -9.89
CA ARG A 112 6.30 -6.37 -10.16
C ARG A 112 6.61 -5.85 -11.57
N ARG A 113 5.71 -6.09 -12.53
CA ARG A 113 5.89 -5.71 -13.94
C ARG A 113 5.35 -4.30 -14.23
N VAL A 114 4.51 -3.77 -13.35
CA VAL A 114 3.87 -2.46 -13.49
C VAL A 114 4.93 -1.35 -13.45
N ASP A 115 4.84 -0.43 -14.39
CA ASP A 115 5.65 0.79 -14.46
C ASP A 115 4.75 2.03 -14.49
N GLY A 116 5.34 3.19 -14.21
CA GLY A 116 4.69 4.49 -14.33
C GLY A 116 3.78 4.90 -13.15
N ILE A 117 3.49 3.97 -12.22
CA ILE A 117 2.72 4.24 -11.00
C ILE A 117 3.37 3.61 -9.76
N TYR A 118 3.11 4.18 -8.59
CA TYR A 118 3.55 3.63 -7.30
C TYR A 118 2.44 2.75 -6.73
N ILE A 119 2.64 1.43 -6.79
CA ILE A 119 1.71 0.47 -6.23
C ILE A 119 2.45 -0.67 -5.52
N ALA A 120 1.89 -1.12 -4.40
CA ALA A 120 2.32 -2.31 -3.69
C ALA A 120 1.13 -3.24 -3.44
N VAL A 121 1.41 -4.54 -3.40
CA VAL A 121 0.44 -5.58 -3.04
C VAL A 121 1.05 -6.43 -1.94
N GLN A 122 0.35 -6.50 -0.81
CA GLN A 122 0.53 -7.51 0.21
C GLN A 122 -0.51 -8.61 -0.03
N GLY A 123 -0.06 -9.85 -0.06
CA GLY A 123 -0.91 -11.03 -0.13
C GLY A 123 -0.45 -12.10 0.85
N ALA A 124 -1.19 -13.19 0.87
CA ALA A 124 -0.88 -14.39 1.63
C ALA A 124 -1.15 -15.66 0.82
N GLU A 125 -0.48 -16.73 1.20
CA GLU A 125 -0.73 -18.09 0.74
C GLU A 125 -1.04 -18.96 1.97
N LEU A 126 -2.19 -19.61 1.94
CA LEU A 126 -2.68 -20.49 3.01
C LEU A 126 -2.38 -21.94 2.60
N SER A 127 -1.44 -22.58 3.29
CA SER A 127 -1.02 -23.95 2.97
C SER A 127 -1.86 -24.97 3.73
N THR A 128 -2.74 -25.67 3.01
CA THR A 128 -3.53 -26.80 3.56
C THR A 128 -2.75 -28.12 3.59
N THR A 129 -1.63 -28.20 2.86
CA THR A 129 -0.82 -29.42 2.70
C THR A 129 0.06 -29.76 3.89
N ARG A 130 0.21 -28.84 4.85
CA ARG A 130 1.12 -28.99 6.01
C ARG A 130 0.40 -29.24 7.34
N VAL A 131 -0.92 -29.40 7.30
CA VAL A 131 -1.74 -29.54 8.49
C VAL A 131 -1.83 -31.02 8.84
N ASP A 132 -1.45 -31.38 10.06
CA ASP A 132 -1.76 -32.69 10.63
C ASP A 132 -3.28 -32.81 10.77
N PRO A 133 -3.94 -33.75 10.07
CA PRO A 133 -5.39 -33.88 10.11
C PRO A 133 -5.96 -34.15 11.51
N GLU A 134 -5.13 -34.57 12.48
CA GLU A 134 -5.54 -34.74 13.89
C GLU A 134 -5.45 -33.45 14.72
N ALA A 135 -4.66 -32.46 14.30
CA ALA A 135 -4.44 -31.20 15.04
C ALA A 135 -5.50 -30.12 14.75
N GLY A 136 -6.28 -30.26 13.69
CA GLY A 136 -7.39 -29.35 13.37
C GLY A 136 -6.99 -27.94 12.90
N ASP A 137 -5.69 -27.70 12.65
CA ASP A 137 -5.13 -26.35 12.44
C ASP A 137 -5.13 -25.95 10.96
N ILE A 138 -6.30 -25.98 10.32
CA ILE A 138 -6.46 -25.58 8.91
C ILE A 138 -6.48 -24.06 8.83
N PRO A 139 -5.55 -23.42 8.09
CA PRO A 139 -5.53 -21.96 7.98
C PRO A 139 -6.79 -21.45 7.27
N LEU A 140 -7.40 -20.42 7.85
CA LEU A 140 -8.63 -19.79 7.39
C LEU A 140 -8.38 -18.36 6.89
N LEU A 141 -9.31 -17.87 6.07
CA LEU A 141 -9.35 -16.45 5.71
C LEU A 141 -9.49 -15.59 6.97
N GLY A 142 -8.62 -14.61 7.12
CA GLY A 142 -8.53 -13.78 8.32
C GLY A 142 -7.34 -14.10 9.22
N ASP A 143 -6.75 -15.29 9.13
CA ASP A 143 -5.58 -15.67 9.93
C ASP A 143 -4.38 -14.80 9.54
N PHE A 144 -4.14 -14.66 8.23
CA PHE A 144 -3.15 -13.70 7.72
C PHE A 144 -3.42 -12.28 8.24
N THR A 145 -4.66 -11.78 8.13
CA THR A 145 -4.99 -10.45 8.65
C THR A 145 -4.68 -10.33 10.14
N SER A 146 -4.97 -11.36 10.93
CA SER A 146 -4.73 -11.32 12.37
C SER A 146 -3.23 -11.22 12.71
N GLU A 147 -2.40 -12.09 12.11
CA GLU A 147 -0.96 -12.10 12.32
C GLU A 147 -0.30 -10.84 11.78
N TRP A 148 -0.72 -10.39 10.59
CA TRP A 148 -0.16 -9.20 9.95
C TRP A 148 -0.49 -7.92 10.71
N VAL A 149 -1.71 -7.80 11.25
CA VAL A 149 -2.08 -6.67 12.11
C VAL A 149 -1.31 -6.71 13.42
N GLU A 150 -1.18 -7.87 14.04
CA GLU A 150 -0.40 -7.99 15.28
C GLU A 150 1.06 -7.59 15.05
N PHE A 151 1.69 -8.05 13.97
CA PHE A 151 3.06 -7.67 13.61
C PHE A 151 3.23 -6.16 13.35
N ASN A 152 2.22 -5.49 12.80
CA ASN A 152 2.28 -4.06 12.50
C ASN A 152 1.95 -3.17 13.71
N CYS A 153 1.10 -3.65 14.62
CA CYS A 153 0.61 -2.87 15.75
C CYS A 153 1.31 -3.18 17.07
N ASN A 154 1.99 -4.32 17.20
CA ASN A 154 2.69 -4.71 18.41
C ASN A 154 4.21 -4.76 18.16
N PRO A 155 4.99 -3.84 18.75
CA PRO A 155 6.45 -3.85 18.63
C PRO A 155 7.10 -5.08 19.29
N ASP A 156 6.41 -5.70 20.26
CA ASP A 156 6.86 -6.89 20.99
C ASP A 156 6.31 -8.19 20.37
N SER A 157 5.83 -8.14 19.12
CA SER A 157 5.33 -9.33 18.44
C SER A 157 6.46 -10.33 18.18
N ASP A 158 6.29 -11.56 18.66
CA ASP A 158 7.22 -12.68 18.37
C ASP A 158 7.07 -13.23 16.94
N THR A 159 6.21 -12.64 16.11
CA THR A 159 5.90 -13.15 14.76
C THR A 159 7.12 -13.06 13.85
N GLN A 160 7.66 -14.23 13.48
CA GLN A 160 8.76 -14.36 12.52
C GLN A 160 8.24 -14.86 11.17
N TRP A 161 8.05 -13.94 10.23
CA TRP A 161 7.56 -14.28 8.89
C TRP A 161 8.47 -15.24 8.13
N SER A 162 9.78 -15.23 8.40
CA SER A 162 10.78 -16.10 7.78
C SER A 162 10.88 -17.51 8.36
N GLU A 163 10.07 -17.84 9.37
CA GLU A 163 10.08 -19.15 10.01
C GLU A 163 9.61 -20.24 9.04
N LYS A 164 10.34 -21.36 9.00
CA LYS A 164 9.98 -22.50 8.15
C LYS A 164 8.86 -23.30 8.81
N GLY A 165 7.86 -23.69 8.02
CA GLY A 165 6.77 -24.55 8.48
C GLY A 165 5.47 -23.83 8.82
N ARG A 166 5.42 -22.49 8.68
CA ARG A 166 4.18 -21.72 8.83
C ARG A 166 3.09 -22.23 7.88
N THR A 167 1.86 -22.26 8.39
CA THR A 167 0.63 -22.55 7.65
C THR A 167 0.17 -21.35 6.83
N VAL A 168 0.42 -20.14 7.35
CA VAL A 168 0.20 -18.85 6.69
C VAL A 168 1.54 -18.26 6.27
N THR A 169 1.75 -18.11 4.97
CA THR A 169 2.92 -17.41 4.42
C THR A 169 2.50 -16.08 3.83
N ALA A 170 3.33 -15.05 4.04
CA ALA A 170 3.09 -13.74 3.48
C ALA A 170 3.97 -13.51 2.25
N ILE A 171 3.40 -12.83 1.27
CA ILE A 171 4.10 -12.46 0.04
C ILE A 171 3.75 -11.02 -0.28
N TYR A 172 4.72 -10.26 -0.78
CA TYR A 172 4.44 -8.92 -1.28
C TYR A 172 5.20 -8.65 -2.57
N SER A 173 4.70 -7.68 -3.33
CA SER A 173 5.44 -7.10 -4.43
C SER A 173 5.12 -5.62 -4.61
N VAL A 174 6.01 -4.93 -5.31
CA VAL A 174 5.92 -3.50 -5.55
C VAL A 174 6.23 -3.19 -7.01
N SER A 175 5.69 -2.10 -7.52
CA SER A 175 5.96 -1.63 -8.88
C SER A 175 7.43 -1.22 -9.08
N LYS A 176 7.87 -1.18 -10.33
CA LYS A 176 9.29 -0.93 -10.68
C LYS A 176 9.86 0.38 -10.11
N ARG A 177 9.02 1.39 -9.93
CA ARG A 177 9.41 2.72 -9.43
C ARG A 177 9.09 2.94 -7.97
N TRP A 178 8.60 1.93 -7.24
CA TRP A 178 8.23 2.07 -5.83
C TRP A 178 9.30 2.79 -4.98
N SER A 179 10.58 2.47 -5.18
CA SER A 179 11.70 3.07 -4.44
C SER A 179 11.95 4.56 -4.70
N ASP A 180 11.35 5.13 -5.75
CA ASP A 180 11.51 6.55 -6.07
C ASP A 180 10.46 7.42 -5.37
N TYR A 181 9.43 6.79 -4.81
CA TYR A 181 8.39 7.49 -4.10
C TYR A 181 8.97 8.21 -2.88
N THR A 182 8.55 9.47 -2.72
CA THR A 182 8.84 10.29 -1.55
C THR A 182 7.51 10.87 -1.08
N LEU A 183 7.23 10.77 0.22
CA LEU A 183 6.10 11.47 0.83
C LEU A 183 6.20 12.96 0.52
N HIS A 184 5.07 13.63 0.32
CA HIS A 184 5.08 15.07 0.09
C HIS A 184 5.65 15.76 1.33
N LEU A 185 6.87 16.25 1.20
CA LEU A 185 7.43 17.21 2.13
C LEU A 185 6.86 18.59 1.77
N PRO A 186 6.62 19.46 2.77
CA PRO A 186 6.17 20.82 2.51
C PRO A 186 7.15 21.50 1.56
N THR A 187 6.64 22.10 0.48
CA THR A 187 7.48 22.81 -0.48
C THR A 187 8.09 24.05 0.17
N GLY A 188 9.20 24.57 -0.37
CA GLY A 188 9.77 25.84 0.12
C GLY A 188 8.77 27.00 0.09
N SER A 189 7.78 26.96 -0.81
CA SER A 189 6.65 27.88 -0.84
C SER A 189 5.64 27.64 0.28
N ASP A 190 5.36 26.39 0.65
CA ASP A 190 4.48 26.06 1.77
C ASP A 190 5.12 26.47 3.10
N VAL A 191 6.42 26.21 3.25
CA VAL A 191 7.21 26.68 4.39
C VAL A 191 7.21 28.20 4.43
N ALA A 192 7.43 28.88 3.31
CA ALA A 192 7.42 30.34 3.27
C ALA A 192 6.03 30.93 3.56
N LYS A 193 4.95 30.31 3.07
CA LYS A 193 3.57 30.73 3.35
C LYS A 193 3.25 30.53 4.83
N HIS A 194 3.54 29.36 5.38
CA HIS A 194 3.36 29.06 6.80
C HIS A 194 4.16 30.03 7.68
N TRP A 195 5.43 30.26 7.34
CA TRP A 195 6.33 31.15 8.08
C TRP A 195 5.85 32.59 8.05
N LYS A 196 5.38 33.07 6.89
CA LYS A 196 4.80 34.42 6.74
C LYS A 196 3.48 34.60 7.50
N THR A 197 2.75 33.52 7.75
CA THR A 197 1.49 33.56 8.51
C THR A 197 1.72 33.53 10.02
N HIS A 198 2.78 32.85 10.50
CA HIS A 198 2.97 32.57 11.93
C HIS A 198 4.15 33.30 12.59
N PHE A 199 5.09 33.87 11.83
CA PHE A 199 6.30 34.51 12.36
C PHE A 199 6.46 35.99 11.96
N PRO A 200 7.19 36.81 12.75
CA PRO A 200 7.40 38.23 12.47
C PRO A 200 8.24 38.48 11.21
N LYS A 201 7.96 39.60 10.53
CA LYS A 201 8.58 40.02 9.26
C LYS A 201 10.12 40.07 9.27
N ALA A 202 10.75 40.31 10.43
CA ALA A 202 12.20 40.35 10.58
C ALA A 202 12.90 39.02 10.21
N THR A 203 12.18 37.91 10.28
CA THR A 203 12.73 36.56 10.01
C THR A 203 12.58 36.11 8.55
N TYR A 204 11.89 36.88 7.70
CA TYR A 204 11.60 36.51 6.31
C TYR A 204 12.85 36.35 5.41
N PRO A 205 13.92 37.15 5.56
CA PRO A 205 15.14 36.98 4.76
C PRO A 205 15.80 35.60 4.94
N MET A 206 15.68 35.00 6.13
CA MET A 206 16.27 33.68 6.42
C MET A 206 15.60 32.56 5.62
N VAL A 207 14.28 32.65 5.38
CA VAL A 207 13.53 31.67 4.59
C VAL A 207 13.93 31.73 3.10
N HIS A 208 14.19 32.93 2.59
CA HIS A 208 14.65 33.12 1.21
C HIS A 208 16.06 32.55 0.98
N LEU A 209 16.97 32.69 1.94
CA LEU A 209 18.31 32.09 1.89
C LEU A 209 18.25 30.55 1.94
N SER A 210 17.41 29.99 2.82
CA SER A 210 17.23 28.54 2.93
C SER A 210 16.70 27.94 1.63
N ASN A 211 15.70 28.57 0.98
CA ASN A 211 15.15 28.09 -0.28
C ASN A 211 16.15 28.20 -1.45
N TRP A 212 17.04 29.19 -1.43
CA TRP A 212 18.09 29.35 -2.45
C TRP A 212 19.14 28.25 -2.36
N CYS A 213 19.63 27.92 -1.15
CA CYS A 213 20.64 26.87 -0.96
C CYS A 213 20.14 25.47 -1.37
N CYS A 214 18.83 25.19 -1.20
CA CYS A 214 18.23 23.93 -1.64
C CYS A 214 18.03 23.83 -3.17
N GLY A 215 18.18 24.93 -3.93
CA GLY A 215 17.99 24.97 -5.38
C GLY A 215 19.22 24.57 -6.22
N LEU A 216 20.40 24.41 -5.61
CA LEU A 216 21.63 24.07 -6.32
C LEU A 216 21.74 22.56 -6.56
N ASN A 217 21.15 22.11 -7.66
CA ASN A 217 21.02 20.71 -8.06
C ASN A 217 22.32 20.15 -8.70
N LEU A 218 23.48 20.35 -8.05
CA LEU A 218 24.80 19.97 -8.56
C LEU A 218 25.02 18.44 -8.68
N PHE A 219 24.16 17.62 -8.07
CA PHE A 219 24.31 16.16 -7.96
C PHE A 219 23.30 15.36 -8.81
N TRP A 220 22.67 15.98 -9.81
CA TRP A 220 21.56 15.39 -10.55
C TRP A 220 21.89 14.03 -11.22
N LEU A 221 23.03 13.88 -11.90
CA LEU A 221 23.44 12.62 -12.52
C LEU A 221 23.70 11.51 -11.47
N CYS A 222 24.29 11.87 -10.33
CA CYS A 222 24.49 10.95 -9.21
C CYS A 222 23.12 10.48 -8.67
N SER A 223 22.14 11.39 -8.58
CA SER A 223 20.78 11.06 -8.11
C SER A 223 20.06 10.06 -9.03
N VAL A 224 20.23 10.17 -10.36
CA VAL A 224 19.61 9.24 -11.32
C VAL A 224 20.24 7.85 -11.21
N CYS A 225 21.57 7.76 -11.17
CA CYS A 225 22.27 6.48 -10.98
C CYS A 225 21.90 5.81 -9.64
N LEU A 226 21.80 6.60 -8.56
CA LEU A 226 21.37 6.10 -7.26
C LEU A 226 19.91 5.60 -7.27
N ARG A 227 19.00 6.28 -7.98
CA ARG A 227 17.62 5.80 -8.16
C ARG A 227 17.59 4.47 -8.93
N CYS A 228 18.32 4.36 -10.04
CA CYS A 228 18.44 3.11 -10.78
C CYS A 228 19.02 1.98 -9.91
N PHE A 229 20.06 2.26 -9.12
CA PHE A 229 20.61 1.30 -8.17
C PHE A 229 19.59 0.87 -7.12
N ARG A 230 18.83 1.81 -6.52
CA ARG A 230 17.76 1.49 -5.55
C ARG A 230 16.67 0.61 -6.17
N ARG A 231 16.25 0.92 -7.41
CA ARG A 231 15.28 0.10 -8.16
C ARG A 231 15.81 -1.31 -8.40
N CYS A 232 17.05 -1.45 -8.89
CA CYS A 232 17.69 -2.74 -9.12
C CYS A 232 17.86 -3.54 -7.82
N LYS A 233 18.32 -2.87 -6.75
CA LYS A 233 18.46 -3.47 -5.42
C LYS A 233 17.13 -4.02 -4.93
N LEU A 234 16.06 -3.23 -4.98
CA LEU A 234 14.73 -3.66 -4.52
C LEU A 234 14.14 -4.76 -5.42
N ALA A 235 14.41 -4.71 -6.73
CA ALA A 235 13.94 -5.73 -7.67
C ALA A 235 14.67 -7.07 -7.50
N TRP A 236 15.97 -7.09 -7.21
CA TRP A 236 16.76 -8.32 -7.07
C TRP A 236 16.78 -8.87 -5.65
N PHE A 237 16.71 -7.99 -4.66
CA PHE A 237 16.78 -8.33 -3.24
C PHE A 237 15.67 -7.61 -2.49
N PRO A 238 14.39 -8.01 -2.70
CA PRO A 238 13.31 -7.49 -1.89
C PRO A 238 13.57 -7.85 -0.42
N PRO A 239 13.52 -6.88 0.51
CA PRO A 239 13.70 -7.19 1.93
C PRO A 239 12.57 -8.09 2.45
N ALA A 240 12.83 -8.89 3.49
CA ALA A 240 11.75 -9.67 4.13
C ALA A 240 10.65 -8.77 4.72
N VAL A 241 11.02 -7.55 5.12
CA VAL A 241 10.11 -6.54 5.65
C VAL A 241 10.37 -5.22 4.93
N LEU A 242 9.34 -4.66 4.27
CA LEU A 242 9.39 -3.37 3.60
C LEU A 242 8.52 -2.36 4.33
N ASP A 243 9.15 -1.38 4.97
CA ASP A 243 8.44 -0.24 5.54
C ASP A 243 7.93 0.70 4.42
N THR A 244 6.65 1.02 4.47
CA THR A 244 6.02 1.97 3.56
C THR A 244 6.34 3.42 3.93
N GLY A 245 6.93 3.71 5.09
CA GLY A 245 7.22 5.06 5.58
C GLY A 245 6.05 5.72 6.32
N GLN A 246 4.95 5.00 6.52
CA GLN A 246 3.82 5.38 7.39
C GLN A 246 3.70 4.42 8.59
N GLY A 247 4.74 3.63 8.87
CA GLY A 247 4.76 2.62 9.91
C GLY A 247 4.11 1.28 9.53
N ILE A 248 3.39 1.22 8.40
CA ILE A 248 2.86 -0.03 7.85
C ILE A 248 3.98 -0.76 7.11
N LYS A 249 4.18 -2.02 7.46
CA LYS A 249 5.21 -2.91 6.92
C LYS A 249 4.57 -3.98 6.03
N LEU A 250 5.06 -4.08 4.80
CA LEU A 250 4.80 -5.23 3.94
C LEU A 250 5.79 -6.34 4.30
N VAL A 251 5.34 -7.59 4.27
CA VAL A 251 6.10 -8.72 4.79
C VAL A 251 6.11 -9.88 3.80
N HIS A 252 7.27 -10.54 3.75
CA HIS A 252 7.56 -11.70 2.92
C HIS A 252 8.15 -12.80 3.80
N SER A 253 7.66 -14.03 3.61
CA SER A 253 8.12 -15.24 4.28
C SER A 253 9.33 -15.90 3.63
#